data_AF-A0A962YTH3-F1
#
_entry.id   AF-A0A962YTH3-F1
#
_cell.length_a   1.000
_cell.length_b   1.000
_cell.length_c   1.000
_cell.angle_alpha   90.00
_cell.angle_beta   90.00
_cell.angle_gamma   90.00
#
_symmetry.space_group_name_H-M   'P 1'
#
loop_
_entity.id
_entity.type
_entity.pdbx_description
1 polymer ?
#
loop_
_entity_poly.entity_id
_entity_poly.type
_entity_poly.pdbx_seq_one_letter_code
_entity_poly.pdbx_strand_id
1 'polypeptide(L)'
;WALGTGVMAFLGAGVWGFLHTLAPINYYTHGSQITAAHGHMAFYGAYVMVVLTIISYAMPILRGREANPERAQVLEMWSFWLMTVSMVFITLFLTAAGILQVWLQRVIPNPQAFMQVQDQLALFYWMRWLSGIVFFIGLVVYIHSFFAQDKPQTVEVGTAQPAAT
;
A
#
# COMPACT_ATOMS: atom_id res chain seq x y z
N TRP A 1 -3.05 11.28 0.66
CA TRP A 1 -3.86 10.18 1.21
C TRP A 1 -5.25 10.06 0.59
N ALA A 2 -6.12 11.08 0.62
CA ALA A 2 -7.50 10.99 0.13
C ALA A 2 -7.64 10.48 -1.32
N LEU A 3 -6.95 11.11 -2.28
CA LEU A 3 -6.97 10.66 -3.69
C LEU A 3 -6.46 9.23 -3.84
N GLY A 4 -5.36 8.90 -3.15
CA GLY A 4 -4.80 7.54 -3.16
C GLY A 4 -5.77 6.49 -2.63
N THR A 5 -6.54 6.82 -1.60
CA THR A 5 -7.58 5.94 -1.04
C THR A 5 -8.63 5.61 -2.09
N GLY A 6 -9.16 6.63 -2.80
CA GLY A 6 -10.15 6.41 -3.86
C GLY A 6 -9.62 5.50 -4.98
N VAL A 7 -8.38 5.74 -5.44
CA VAL A 7 -7.74 4.93 -6.48
C VAL A 7 -7.51 3.49 -6.01
N MET A 8 -6.90 3.30 -4.85
CA MET A 8 -6.54 1.97 -4.36
C MET A 8 -7.77 1.15 -3.93
N ALA A 9 -8.80 1.78 -3.39
CA ALA A 9 -10.08 1.12 -3.12
C ALA A 9 -10.74 0.65 -4.42
N PHE A 10 -10.76 1.50 -5.46
CA PHE A 10 -11.30 1.11 -6.77
C PHE A 10 -10.52 -0.07 -7.38
N LEU A 11 -9.20 -0.04 -7.34
CA LEU A 11 -8.38 -1.14 -7.86
C LEU A 11 -8.57 -2.43 -7.04
N GLY A 12 -8.43 -2.36 -5.72
CA GLY A 12 -8.49 -3.55 -4.86
C GLY A 12 -9.89 -4.14 -4.74
N ALA A 13 -10.88 -3.31 -4.40
CA ALA A 13 -12.25 -3.78 -4.19
C ALA A 13 -13.03 -3.86 -5.51
N GLY A 14 -12.92 -2.86 -6.38
CA GLY A 14 -13.63 -2.81 -7.66
C GLY A 14 -13.03 -3.77 -8.69
N VAL A 15 -11.80 -3.52 -9.14
CA VAL A 15 -11.18 -4.29 -10.24
C VAL A 15 -10.88 -5.72 -9.81
N TRP A 16 -10.08 -5.92 -8.76
CA TRP A 16 -9.74 -7.28 -8.29
C TRP A 16 -10.95 -8.05 -7.75
N GLY A 17 -11.91 -7.37 -7.13
CA GLY A 17 -13.18 -7.98 -6.73
C GLY A 17 -14.00 -8.42 -7.95
N PHE A 18 -14.05 -7.60 -9.01
CA PHE A 18 -14.75 -7.99 -10.23
C PHE A 18 -14.10 -9.18 -10.94
N LEU A 19 -12.76 -9.26 -10.95
CA LEU A 19 -12.02 -10.35 -11.60
C LEU A 19 -12.44 -11.75 -11.14
N HIS A 20 -12.90 -11.91 -9.89
CA HIS A 20 -13.24 -13.21 -9.33
C HIS A 20 -14.64 -13.32 -8.70
N THR A 21 -15.54 -12.36 -8.93
CA THR A 21 -16.90 -12.38 -8.34
C THR A 21 -17.89 -13.26 -9.11
N LEU A 22 -17.74 -13.35 -10.44
CA LEU A 22 -18.67 -14.09 -11.29
C LEU A 22 -18.57 -15.60 -11.02
N ALA A 23 -19.70 -16.25 -10.71
CA ALA A 23 -19.71 -17.65 -10.27
C ALA A 23 -18.92 -18.63 -11.15
N PRO A 24 -18.97 -18.55 -12.51
CA PRO A 24 -18.17 -19.45 -13.35
C PRO A 24 -16.66 -19.29 -13.17
N ILE A 25 -16.19 -18.08 -12.83
CA ILE A 25 -14.77 -17.80 -12.53
C ILE A 25 -14.48 -18.12 -11.06
N ASN A 26 -15.39 -17.75 -10.16
CA ASN A 26 -15.23 -18.01 -8.73
C ASN A 26 -15.10 -19.51 -8.46
N TYR A 27 -15.82 -20.36 -9.19
CA TYR A 27 -15.71 -21.83 -9.08
C TYR A 27 -14.25 -22.33 -9.08
N TYR A 28 -13.38 -21.75 -9.93
CA TYR A 28 -11.97 -22.13 -10.01
C TYR A 28 -11.07 -21.33 -9.05
N THR A 29 -11.41 -20.07 -8.80
CA THR A 29 -10.57 -19.12 -8.05
C THR A 29 -10.91 -19.05 -6.56
N HIS A 30 -11.98 -19.71 -6.12
CA HIS A 30 -12.42 -19.76 -4.73
C HIS A 30 -11.38 -20.41 -3.83
N GLY A 31 -11.02 -19.73 -2.74
CA GLY A 31 -10.01 -20.23 -1.79
C GLY A 31 -8.62 -20.36 -2.40
N SER A 32 -8.27 -19.50 -3.37
CA SER A 32 -6.94 -19.47 -4.01
C SER A 32 -6.15 -18.23 -3.60
N GLN A 33 -4.89 -18.14 -4.05
CA GLN A 33 -4.08 -16.93 -3.86
C GLN A 33 -4.67 -15.67 -4.55
N ILE A 34 -5.60 -15.81 -5.50
CA ILE A 34 -6.37 -14.67 -6.04
C ILE A 34 -7.22 -14.03 -4.94
N THR A 35 -7.85 -14.84 -4.09
CA THR A 35 -8.62 -14.34 -2.94
C THR A 35 -7.74 -13.56 -1.98
N ALA A 36 -6.54 -14.07 -1.71
CA ALA A 36 -5.56 -13.36 -0.88
C ALA A 36 -5.13 -12.04 -1.53
N ALA A 37 -4.82 -12.02 -2.84
CA ALA A 37 -4.44 -10.82 -3.57
C ALA A 37 -5.51 -9.72 -3.45
N HIS A 38 -6.77 -10.06 -3.80
CA HIS A 38 -7.90 -9.14 -3.68
C HIS A 38 -8.05 -8.63 -2.24
N GLY A 39 -8.06 -9.54 -1.26
CA GLY A 39 -8.27 -9.19 0.14
C GLY A 39 -7.25 -8.18 0.66
N HIS A 40 -5.96 -8.35 0.35
CA HIS A 40 -4.90 -7.43 0.78
C HIS A 40 -5.10 -6.02 0.18
N MET A 41 -5.27 -5.91 -1.14
CA MET A 41 -5.41 -4.61 -1.79
C MET A 41 -6.73 -3.92 -1.41
N ALA A 42 -7.83 -4.66 -1.29
CA ALA A 42 -9.13 -4.12 -0.92
C ALA A 42 -9.12 -3.60 0.53
N PHE A 43 -8.61 -4.38 1.49
CA PHE A 43 -8.53 -3.94 2.89
C PHE A 43 -7.61 -2.73 3.05
N TYR A 44 -6.44 -2.77 2.43
CA TYR A 44 -5.51 -1.65 2.48
C TYR A 44 -6.11 -0.41 1.81
N GLY A 45 -6.53 -0.54 0.56
CA GLY A 45 -6.95 0.56 -0.29
C GLY A 45 -8.19 1.28 0.20
N ALA A 46 -9.15 0.55 0.77
CA ALA A 46 -10.35 1.14 1.35
C ALA A 46 -10.14 1.57 2.81
N TYR A 47 -9.87 0.60 3.69
CA TYR A 47 -10.00 0.82 5.14
C TYR A 47 -8.73 1.37 5.79
N VAL A 48 -7.57 0.81 5.47
CA VAL A 48 -6.31 1.32 6.06
C VAL A 48 -6.05 2.74 5.57
N MET A 49 -6.14 2.98 4.27
CA MET A 49 -5.84 4.29 3.70
C MET A 49 -6.83 5.38 4.12
N VAL A 50 -8.11 5.09 4.33
CA VAL A 50 -9.06 6.10 4.85
C VAL A 50 -8.74 6.46 6.30
N VAL A 51 -8.34 5.49 7.12
CA VAL A 51 -7.89 5.74 8.50
C VAL A 51 -6.62 6.61 8.49
N LEU A 52 -5.64 6.28 7.65
CA LEU A 52 -4.43 7.11 7.52
C LEU A 52 -4.75 8.51 6.94
N THR A 53 -5.75 8.63 6.08
CA THR A 53 -6.23 9.93 5.55
C THR A 53 -6.75 10.81 6.68
N ILE A 54 -7.63 10.29 7.55
CA ILE A 54 -8.17 11.10 8.63
C ILE A 54 -7.13 11.40 9.70
N ILE A 55 -6.19 10.47 9.96
CA ILE A 55 -5.05 10.72 10.85
C ILE A 55 -4.17 11.84 10.29
N SER A 56 -3.85 11.81 8.99
CA SER A 56 -3.06 12.85 8.31
C SER A 56 -3.68 14.25 8.49
N TYR A 57 -5.00 14.34 8.39
CA TYR A 57 -5.74 15.58 8.61
C TYR A 57 -5.81 16.00 10.10
N ALA A 58 -6.19 15.09 10.98
CA ALA A 58 -6.53 15.43 12.36
C ALA A 58 -5.31 15.56 13.29
N MET A 59 -4.23 14.84 13.03
CA MET A 59 -3.09 14.76 13.95
C MET A 59 -2.36 16.08 14.19
N PRO A 60 -2.12 16.96 13.18
CA PRO A 60 -1.58 18.29 13.43
C PRO A 60 -2.49 19.10 14.38
N ILE A 61 -3.80 19.10 14.12
CA ILE A 61 -4.81 19.87 14.86
C ILE A 61 -4.88 19.38 16.31
N LEU A 62 -4.92 18.07 16.51
CA LEU A 62 -4.89 17.45 17.86
C LEU A 62 -3.61 17.75 18.63
N ARG A 63 -2.53 18.13 17.94
CA ARG A 63 -1.25 18.56 18.52
C ARG A 63 -1.08 20.08 18.58
N GLY A 64 -2.17 20.84 18.37
CA GLY A 64 -2.17 22.30 18.45
C GLY A 64 -1.48 23.00 17.28
N ARG A 65 -1.43 22.36 16.11
CA ARG A 65 -0.83 22.91 14.88
C ARG A 65 -1.86 22.93 13.76
N GLU A 66 -1.79 23.91 12.87
CA GLU A 66 -2.61 23.91 11.66
C GLU A 66 -2.15 22.84 10.67
N ALA A 67 -0.83 22.66 10.54
CA ALA A 67 -0.21 21.65 9.68
C ALA A 67 1.12 21.16 10.28
N ASN A 68 1.61 20.02 9.80
CA ASN A 68 2.92 19.50 10.17
C ASN A 68 4.06 20.26 9.47
N PRO A 69 5.28 20.28 10.05
CA PRO A 69 6.48 20.84 9.42
C PRO A 69 6.75 20.22 8.04
N GLU A 70 7.42 20.95 7.14
CA GLU A 70 7.62 20.51 5.74
C GLU A 70 8.33 19.14 5.68
N ARG A 71 9.37 18.96 6.52
CA ARG A 71 10.10 17.69 6.61
C ARG A 71 9.19 16.52 6.99
N ALA A 72 8.26 16.73 7.90
CA ALA A 72 7.32 15.70 8.32
C ALA A 72 6.35 15.34 7.19
N GLN A 73 5.85 16.33 6.44
CA GLN A 73 4.98 16.10 5.28
C GLN A 73 5.68 15.30 4.18
N VAL A 74 6.94 15.62 3.88
CA VAL A 74 7.74 14.88 2.88
C VAL A 74 7.93 13.42 3.31
N LEU A 75 8.25 13.16 4.58
CA LEU A 75 8.36 11.79 5.09
C LEU A 75 7.02 11.04 5.01
N GLU A 76 5.92 11.71 5.33
CA GLU A 76 4.59 11.14 5.21
C GLU A 76 4.26 10.78 3.75
N MET A 77 4.61 11.64 2.79
CA MET A 77 4.48 11.35 1.35
C MET A 77 5.36 10.17 0.90
N TRP A 78 6.60 10.07 1.38
CA TRP A 78 7.45 8.91 1.11
C TRP A 78 6.85 7.62 1.67
N SER A 79 6.33 7.65 2.90
CA SER A 79 5.67 6.50 3.49
C SER A 79 4.45 6.04 2.70
N PHE A 80 3.63 6.99 2.23
CA PHE A 80 2.51 6.73 1.34
C PHE A 80 2.95 5.95 0.09
N TRP A 81 4.00 6.41 -0.59
CA TRP A 81 4.48 5.75 -1.80
C TRP A 81 5.08 4.38 -1.54
N LEU A 82 5.91 4.24 -0.50
CA LEU A 82 6.52 2.97 -0.12
C LEU A 82 5.45 1.91 0.21
N MET A 83 4.46 2.27 1.03
CA MET A 83 3.37 1.36 1.41
C MET A 83 2.48 1.03 0.22
N THR A 84 2.07 2.04 -0.56
CA THR A 84 1.11 1.86 -1.66
C THR A 84 1.71 1.05 -2.80
N VAL A 85 2.91 1.41 -3.26
CA VAL A 85 3.59 0.68 -4.33
C VAL A 85 3.92 -0.74 -3.88
N SER A 86 4.38 -0.92 -2.65
CA SER A 86 4.60 -2.26 -2.12
C SER A 86 3.33 -3.10 -2.10
N MET A 87 2.19 -2.55 -1.67
CA MET A 87 0.91 -3.28 -1.66
C MET A 87 0.48 -3.69 -3.08
N VAL A 88 0.73 -2.85 -4.09
CA VAL A 88 0.53 -3.22 -5.49
C VAL A 88 1.38 -4.45 -5.85
N PHE A 89 2.68 -4.46 -5.51
CA PHE A 89 3.54 -5.61 -5.79
C PHE A 89 3.14 -6.88 -5.02
N ILE A 90 2.78 -6.78 -3.74
CA ILE A 90 2.23 -7.89 -2.95
C ILE A 90 1.04 -8.51 -3.69
N THR A 91 0.13 -7.66 -4.17
CA THR A 91 -1.08 -8.07 -4.88
C THR A 91 -0.74 -8.72 -6.23
N LEU A 92 0.19 -8.14 -7.00
CA LEU A 92 0.62 -8.70 -8.28
C LEU A 92 1.30 -10.06 -8.12
N PHE A 93 2.17 -10.25 -7.13
CA PHE A 93 2.82 -11.53 -6.87
C PHE A 93 1.83 -12.60 -6.40
N LEU A 94 0.90 -12.24 -5.52
CA LEU A 94 -0.19 -13.15 -5.12
C LEU A 94 -1.13 -13.47 -6.28
N THR A 95 -1.36 -12.51 -7.18
CA THR A 95 -2.17 -12.72 -8.39
C THR A 95 -1.49 -13.72 -9.33
N ALA A 96 -0.19 -13.55 -9.59
CA ALA A 96 0.60 -14.50 -10.38
C ALA A 96 0.60 -15.91 -9.75
N ALA A 97 0.80 -15.99 -8.43
CA ALA A 97 0.70 -17.24 -7.68
C ALA A 97 -0.71 -17.87 -7.82
N GLY A 98 -1.76 -17.06 -7.78
CA GLY A 98 -3.14 -17.51 -7.90
C GLY A 98 -3.47 -18.02 -9.29
N ILE A 99 -3.00 -17.36 -10.35
CA ILE A 99 -3.16 -17.83 -11.72
C ILE A 99 -2.49 -19.20 -11.88
N LEU A 100 -1.25 -19.35 -11.40
CA LEU A 100 -0.53 -20.63 -11.49
C LEU A 100 -1.17 -21.71 -10.63
N GLN A 101 -1.66 -21.37 -9.43
CA GLN A 101 -2.40 -22.28 -8.57
C GLN A 101 -3.67 -22.80 -9.26
N VAL A 102 -4.46 -21.89 -9.83
CA VAL A 102 -5.71 -22.24 -10.52
C VAL A 102 -5.42 -23.14 -11.72
N TRP A 103 -4.38 -22.82 -12.49
CA TRP A 103 -3.97 -23.65 -13.62
C TRP A 103 -3.62 -25.07 -13.18
N LEU A 104 -2.63 -25.23 -12.28
CA LEU A 104 -2.08 -26.52 -11.89
C LEU A 104 -3.01 -27.35 -10.99
N GLN A 105 -3.85 -26.70 -10.19
CA GLN A 105 -4.66 -27.37 -9.15
C GLN A 105 -6.14 -27.50 -9.52
N ARG A 106 -6.65 -26.75 -10.50
CA ARG A 106 -8.10 -26.66 -10.75
C ARG A 106 -8.53 -26.86 -12.20
N VAL A 107 -7.69 -26.49 -13.18
CA VAL A 107 -8.10 -26.46 -14.61
C VAL A 107 -7.51 -27.60 -15.42
N ILE A 108 -6.25 -27.97 -15.19
CA ILE A 108 -5.59 -29.00 -16.02
C ILE A 108 -6.27 -30.37 -15.90
N PRO A 109 -6.20 -31.23 -16.94
CA PRO A 109 -6.88 -32.53 -16.95
C PRO A 109 -6.49 -33.46 -15.78
N ASN A 110 -5.25 -33.36 -15.29
CA ASN A 110 -4.74 -34.10 -14.14
C ASN A 110 -4.26 -33.13 -13.06
N PRO A 111 -5.16 -32.60 -12.19
CA PRO A 111 -4.80 -31.64 -11.16
C PRO A 111 -3.76 -32.18 -10.18
N GLN A 112 -2.79 -31.33 -9.82
CA GLN A 112 -1.77 -31.66 -8.85
C GLN A 112 -2.26 -31.50 -7.40
N ALA A 113 -1.64 -32.25 -6.48
CA ALA A 113 -1.94 -32.14 -5.06
C ALA A 113 -1.54 -30.76 -4.51
N PHE A 114 -2.27 -30.28 -3.49
CA PHE A 114 -2.08 -28.94 -2.93
C PHE A 114 -0.62 -28.62 -2.59
N MET A 115 0.05 -29.49 -1.82
CA MET A 115 1.44 -29.23 -1.37
C MET A 115 2.42 -29.17 -2.55
N GLN A 116 2.24 -30.01 -3.57
CA GLN A 116 3.08 -29.97 -4.78
C GLN A 116 2.92 -28.64 -5.51
N VAL A 117 1.68 -28.13 -5.61
CA VAL A 117 1.43 -26.81 -6.21
C VAL A 117 2.05 -25.72 -5.34
N GLN A 118 1.92 -25.76 -4.01
CA GLN A 118 2.52 -24.73 -3.13
C GLN A 118 4.04 -24.61 -3.32
N ASP A 119 4.74 -25.73 -3.52
CA ASP A 119 6.18 -25.73 -3.80
C ASP A 119 6.51 -24.99 -5.11
N GLN A 120 5.67 -25.13 -6.14
CA GLN A 120 5.81 -24.40 -7.42
C GLN A 120 5.56 -22.89 -7.28
N LEU A 121 4.82 -22.46 -6.24
CA LEU A 121 4.52 -21.05 -5.99
C LEU A 121 5.57 -20.34 -5.14
N ALA A 122 6.60 -21.06 -4.66
CA ALA A 122 7.58 -20.56 -3.70
C ALA A 122 8.25 -19.24 -4.12
N LEU A 123 8.58 -19.08 -5.40
CA LEU A 123 9.16 -17.84 -5.92
C LEU A 123 8.26 -16.63 -5.64
N PHE A 124 6.97 -16.73 -5.93
CA PHE A 124 6.03 -15.62 -5.72
C PHE A 124 5.87 -15.31 -4.22
N TYR A 125 5.96 -16.30 -3.35
CA TYR A 125 5.93 -16.09 -1.90
C TYR A 125 7.16 -15.36 -1.39
N TRP A 126 8.34 -15.66 -1.92
CA TRP A 126 9.56 -14.91 -1.62
C TRP A 126 9.48 -13.47 -2.11
N MET A 127 9.01 -13.25 -3.34
CA MET A 127 8.82 -11.90 -3.88
C MET A 127 7.79 -11.09 -3.06
N ARG A 128 6.67 -11.71 -2.70
CA ARG A 128 5.66 -11.12 -1.80
C ARG A 128 6.27 -10.75 -0.44
N TRP A 129 7.09 -11.63 0.14
CA TRP A 129 7.74 -11.38 1.42
C TRP A 129 8.70 -10.18 1.34
N LEU A 130 9.50 -10.09 0.28
CA LEU A 130 10.38 -8.93 0.04
C LEU A 130 9.59 -7.63 -0.10
N SER A 131 8.47 -7.62 -0.83
CA SER A 131 7.58 -6.46 -0.85
C SER A 131 7.03 -6.15 0.55
N GLY A 132 6.67 -7.16 1.33
CA GLY A 132 6.27 -6.99 2.74
C GLY A 132 7.30 -6.22 3.58
N ILE A 133 8.61 -6.46 3.36
CA ILE A 133 9.67 -5.68 4.01
C ILE A 133 9.63 -4.22 3.59
N VAL A 134 9.46 -3.94 2.29
CA VAL A 134 9.34 -2.56 1.78
C VAL A 134 8.10 -1.86 2.36
N PHE A 135 6.99 -2.59 2.49
CA PHE A 135 5.79 -2.07 3.14
C PHE A 135 6.05 -1.70 4.60
N PHE A 136 6.74 -2.60 5.33
CA PHE A 136 7.11 -2.37 6.73
C PHE A 136 8.03 -1.16 6.89
N ILE A 137 9.02 -1.00 6.00
CA ILE A 137 9.87 0.20 5.97
C ILE A 137 9.01 1.46 5.75
N GLY A 138 8.05 1.42 4.83
CA GLY A 138 7.08 2.50 4.63
C GLY A 138 6.32 2.85 5.90
N LEU A 139 5.82 1.84 6.64
CA LEU A 139 5.14 2.04 7.92
C LEU A 139 6.07 2.68 8.97
N VAL A 140 7.33 2.26 9.06
CA VAL A 140 8.31 2.86 9.98
C VAL A 140 8.54 4.33 9.62
N VAL A 141 8.66 4.66 8.33
CA VAL A 141 8.79 6.05 7.86
C VAL A 141 7.53 6.86 8.20
N TYR A 142 6.33 6.28 8.07
CA TYR A 142 5.07 6.92 8.47
C TYR A 142 5.07 7.25 9.96
N ILE A 143 5.44 6.29 10.81
CA ILE A 143 5.49 6.51 12.26
C ILE A 143 6.55 7.56 12.62
N HIS A 144 7.69 7.55 11.93
CA HIS A 144 8.76 8.52 12.15
C HIS A 144 8.36 9.95 11.74
N SER A 145 7.46 10.13 10.77
CA SER A 145 7.02 11.46 10.32
C SER A 145 6.40 12.28 11.44
N PHE A 146 5.71 11.64 12.40
CA PHE A 146 5.10 12.30 13.55
C PHE A 146 6.11 12.94 14.52
N PHE A 147 7.38 12.55 14.45
CA PHE A 147 8.44 13.06 15.33
C PHE A 147 9.41 13.99 14.61
N ALA A 148 9.32 14.09 13.28
CA ALA A 148 10.18 14.95 12.51
C ALA A 148 9.86 16.43 12.74
N GLN A 149 10.91 17.21 12.98
CA GLN A 149 10.86 18.67 13.10
C GLN A 149 11.73 19.29 12.01
N ASP A 150 11.37 20.50 11.59
CA ASP A 150 12.21 21.28 10.69
C ASP A 150 13.49 21.71 11.41
N LYS A 151 14.59 21.87 10.65
CA LYS A 151 15.80 22.48 11.20
C LYS A 151 15.50 23.96 11.52
N PRO A 152 16.08 24.53 12.59
CA PRO A 152 15.93 25.96 12.85
C PRO A 152 16.39 26.74 11.62
N GLN A 153 15.49 27.52 11.04
CA GLN A 153 15.84 28.37 9.92
C GLN A 153 16.71 29.52 10.43
N THR A 154 17.96 29.59 9.98
CA THR A 154 18.77 30.79 10.14
C THR A 154 18.14 31.87 9.28
N VAL A 155 17.38 32.77 9.92
CA VAL A 155 16.89 33.97 9.27
C VAL A 155 18.11 34.82 8.94
N GLU A 156 18.54 34.83 7.68
CA GLU A 156 19.43 35.90 7.21
C GLU A 156 18.63 37.19 7.27
N VAL A 157 18.91 37.98 8.30
CA VAL A 157 18.38 39.34 8.42
C VAL A 157 18.99 40.14 7.29
N GLY A 158 18.24 40.27 6.18
CA GLY A 158 18.59 41.15 5.08
C GLY A 158 18.83 42.55 5.63
N THR A 159 20.03 43.08 5.41
CA THR A 159 20.42 44.43 5.85
C THR A 159 19.42 45.44 5.28
N ALA A 160 18.75 46.17 6.16
CA ALA A 160 17.79 47.21 5.78
C ALA A 160 18.47 48.21 4.85
N GLN A 161 17.93 48.34 3.63
CA GLN A 161 18.42 49.28 2.65
C GLN A 161 18.04 50.70 3.12
N PRO A 162 19.00 51.62 3.31
CA PRO A 162 18.71 52.95 3.84
C PRO A 162 17.77 53.68 2.88
N ALA A 163 16.69 54.22 3.43
CA ALA A 163 15.72 55.02 2.68
C ALA A 163 16.44 56.21 2.04
N ALA A 164 16.31 56.35 0.73
CA ALA A 164 16.78 57.52 0.00
C ALA A 164 15.96 58.74 0.46
N THR A 165 16.67 59.76 0.95
CA THR A 165 16.14 61.08 1.33
C THR A 165 15.72 61.90 0.12
#